data_AF-A0A285UYB8-F1
#
_entry.id   AF-A0A285UYB8-F1
#
_cell.length_a   1.000
_cell.length_b   1.000
_cell.length_c   1.000
_cell.angle_alpha   90.00
_cell.angle_beta   90.00
_cell.angle_gamma   90.00
#
_symmetry.space_group_name_H-M   'P 1'
#
loop_
_entity.id
_entity.type
_entity.pdbx_description
1 polymer ?
#
loop_
_entity_poly.entity_id
_entity_poly.type
_entity_poly.pdbx_seq_one_letter_code
_entity_poly.pdbx_strand_id
1 'polypeptide(L)' 'MYATYLRLDILVWDSDRAVIRAARRKLSRSAWNEPHKREARKRFYREMLGHHAEAQRLVAHFRL' A
#
# COMPACT_ATOMS: atom_id res chain seq x y z
N MET A 1 -7.80 -7.31 1.04
CA MET A 1 -6.57 -6.70 0.50
C MET A 1 -5.39 -6.65 1.48
N TYR A 2 -5.60 -6.96 2.77
CA TYR A 2 -4.52 -6.98 3.77
C TYR A 2 -3.38 -7.97 3.45
N ALA A 3 -3.68 -9.17 2.92
CA ALA A 3 -2.65 -10.11 2.49
C ALA A 3 -1.76 -9.58 1.35
N THR A 4 -2.22 -8.59 0.59
CA THR A 4 -1.39 -7.90 -0.43
C THR A 4 -0.46 -6.89 0.23
N TYR A 5 -0.96 -6.16 1.23
CA TYR A 5 -0.16 -5.25 2.05
C TYR A 5 1.02 -5.97 2.70
N LEU A 6 0.80 -7.15 3.30
CA LEU A 6 1.86 -7.96 3.91
C LEU A 6 2.95 -8.41 2.92
N ARG A 7 2.63 -8.47 1.62
CA ARG A 7 3.57 -8.85 0.55
C ARG A 7 4.29 -7.68 -0.08
N LEU A 8 4.03 -6.45 0.37
CA LEU A 8 4.70 -5.25 -0.17
C LEU A 8 6.18 -5.18 0.21
N ASP A 9 6.64 -6.00 1.16
CA ASP A 9 8.02 -6.04 1.63
C ASP A 9 8.47 -4.63 2.08
N ILE A 10 7.69 -4.09 3.01
CA ILE A 10 7.86 -2.77 3.62
C ILE A 10 7.86 -2.91 5.13
N LEU A 11 8.55 -2.00 5.79
CA LEU A 11 8.64 -1.91 7.23
C LEU A 11 7.55 -0.97 7.74
N VAL A 12 7.13 -1.15 9.01
CA VAL A 12 6.05 -0.34 9.58
C VAL A 12 6.42 1.15 9.72
N TRP A 13 7.71 1.46 9.86
CA TRP A 13 8.23 2.83 9.91
C TRP A 13 8.52 3.44 8.53
N ASP A 14 8.24 2.71 7.45
CA ASP A 14 8.35 3.27 6.10
C ASP A 14 7.35 4.42 5.89
N SER A 15 7.66 5.28 4.92
CA SER A 15 6.75 6.37 4.55
C SER A 15 5.64 5.90 3.61
N ASP A 16 4.52 6.62 3.58
CA ASP A 16 3.44 6.45 2.59
C ASP A 16 3.95 6.38 1.14
N ARG A 17 5.01 7.14 0.82
CA ARG A 17 5.63 7.13 -0.51
C ARG A 17 6.29 5.77 -0.80
N ALA A 18 6.91 5.14 0.18
CA ALA A 18 7.47 3.80 0.04
C ALA A 18 6.36 2.76 -0.16
N VAL A 19 5.25 2.87 0.59
CA VAL A 19 4.04 2.04 0.39
C VAL A 19 3.54 2.13 -1.04
N ILE A 20 3.35 3.34 -1.58
CA ILE A 20 2.86 3.54 -2.94
C ILE A 20 3.84 2.96 -3.98
N ARG A 21 5.16 3.12 -3.77
CA ARG A 21 6.17 2.56 -4.67
C ARG A 21 6.16 1.03 -4.65
N ALA A 22 6.10 0.41 -3.47
CA ALA A 22 6.01 -1.03 -3.31
C ALA A 22 4.71 -1.58 -3.93
N ALA A 23 3.57 -0.95 -3.63
CA ALA A 23 2.27 -1.30 -4.19
C ALA A 23 2.25 -1.20 -5.71
N ARG A 24 2.84 -0.13 -6.28
CA ARG A 24 2.96 0.03 -7.74
C ARG A 24 3.75 -1.11 -8.39
N ARG A 25 4.79 -1.64 -7.73
CA ARG A 25 5.57 -2.79 -8.23
C ARG A 25 4.76 -4.09 -8.27
N LYS A 26 3.65 -4.20 -7.53
CA LYS A 26 2.73 -5.35 -7.58
C LYS A 26 1.71 -5.28 -8.71
N LEU A 27 1.55 -4.11 -9.35
CA LEU A 27 0.67 -3.96 -10.51
C LEU A 27 1.39 -4.40 -11.78
N SER A 28 0.65 -4.98 -12.74
CA SER A 28 1.18 -5.22 -14.07
C SER A 28 1.58 -3.90 -14.74
N ARG A 29 2.59 -3.94 -15.61
CA ARG A 29 3.09 -2.74 -16.30
C ARG A 29 2.01 -2.08 -17.17
N SER A 30 1.09 -2.88 -17.73
CA SER A 30 -0.07 -2.38 -18.48
C SER A 30 -1.02 -1.57 -17.59
N ALA A 31 -1.29 -2.06 -16.38
CA ALA A 31 -2.20 -1.42 -15.45
C ALA A 31 -1.72 -0.03 -14.97
N TRP A 32 -0.45 0.35 -15.18
CA TRP A 32 0.09 1.64 -14.74
C TRP A 32 -0.50 2.83 -15.49
N ASN A 33 -0.66 2.71 -16.81
CA ASN A 33 -1.00 3.84 -17.68
C ASN A 33 -2.43 3.77 -18.22
N GLU A 34 -3.13 2.65 -18.03
CA GLU A 34 -4.49 2.48 -18.52
C GLU A 34 -5.47 3.48 -17.86
N PRO A 35 -6.10 4.39 -18.63
CA PRO A 35 -6.96 5.43 -18.07
C PRO A 35 -8.20 4.87 -17.38
N HIS A 36 -8.81 3.84 -17.95
CA HIS A 36 -10.02 3.19 -17.41
C HIS A 36 -9.76 2.49 -16.06
N LYS A 37 -8.50 2.16 -15.73
CA LYS A 37 -8.10 1.58 -14.44
C LYS A 37 -7.72 2.64 -13.39
N ARG A 38 -7.82 3.94 -13.70
CA ARG A 38 -7.37 5.01 -12.81
C ARG A 38 -8.03 4.95 -11.42
N GLU A 39 -9.35 4.82 -11.37
CA GLU A 39 -10.06 4.77 -10.09
C GLU A 39 -9.79 3.48 -9.33
N ALA A 40 -9.67 2.34 -10.02
CA ALA A 40 -9.24 1.09 -9.41
C ALA A 40 -7.83 1.20 -8.80
N ARG A 41 -6.87 1.83 -9.49
CA ARG A 41 -5.53 2.10 -8.96
C ARG A 41 -5.58 2.99 -7.72
N LYS A 42 -6.35 4.08 -7.74
CA LYS A 42 -6.50 4.97 -6.58
C LYS A 42 -7.08 4.23 -5.38
N ARG A 43 -8.13 3.43 -5.59
CA ARG A 43 -8.73 2.61 -4.55
C ARG A 43 -7.71 1.64 -3.96
N PHE A 44 -6.97 0.94 -4.82
CA PHE A 44 -5.90 0.04 -4.41
C PHE A 44 -4.85 0.76 -3.53
N TYR A 45 -4.35 1.93 -3.95
CA TYR A 45 -3.39 2.68 -3.15
C TYR A 45 -3.97 3.16 -1.81
N ARG A 46 -5.21 3.63 -1.77
CA ARG A 46 -5.89 4.03 -0.53
C ARG A 46 -6.01 2.86 0.44
N GLU A 47 -6.35 1.67 -0.05
CA GLU A 47 -6.42 0.47 0.79
C GLU A 47 -5.05 0.09 1.37
N MET A 48 -3.97 0.19 0.58
CA MET A 48 -2.61 -0.06 1.07
C MET A 48 -2.19 0.95 2.14
N LEU A 49 -2.47 2.24 1.93
CA LEU A 49 -2.21 3.29 2.91
C LEU A 49 -3.04 3.10 4.19
N GLY A 50 -4.30 2.69 4.06
CA GLY A 50 -5.16 2.39 5.21
C GLY A 50 -4.61 1.24 6.06
N HIS A 51 -4.16 0.17 5.43
CA HIS A 51 -3.51 -0.94 6.14
C HIS A 51 -2.19 -0.53 6.80
N HIS A 52 -1.40 0.33 6.15
CA HIS A 52 -0.16 0.84 6.71
C HIS A 52 -0.39 1.72 7.94
N ALA A 53 -1.34 2.66 7.85
CA ALA A 53 -1.72 3.50 8.97
C ALA A 53 -2.30 2.71 10.15
N GLU A 54 -3.02 1.61 9.88
CA GLU A 54 -3.47 0.70 10.94
C GLU A 54 -2.28 -0.03 11.59
N ALA A 55 -1.34 -0.56 10.80
CA ALA A 55 -0.14 -1.20 11.33
C ALA A 55 0.70 -0.25 12.20
N GLN A 56 0.88 0.99 11.74
CA GLN A 56 1.56 2.04 12.50
C GLN A 56 0.83 2.37 13.80
N ARG A 57 -0.51 2.46 13.77
CA ARG A 57 -1.31 2.69 14.98
C ARG A 57 -1.15 1.56 15.99
N LEU A 58 -1.15 0.30 15.54
CA LEU A 58 -0.94 -0.85 16.42
C LEU A 58 0.45 -0.82 17.06
N VAL A 59 1.50 -0.59 16.28
CA VAL A 59 2.88 -0.50 16.80
C VAL A 59 3.01 0.65 17.80
N ALA A 60 2.45 1.82 17.50
CA ALA A 60 2.43 2.95 18.42
C ALA A 60 1.66 2.66 19.71
N HIS A 61 0.53 1.94 19.61
CA HIS A 61 -0.29 1.57 20.77
C HIS A 61 0.42 0.57 21.70
N PHE A 62 1.08 -0.43 21.12
CA PHE A 62 1.75 -1.51 21.87
C PHE A 62 3.25 -1.27 22.14
N ARG A 63 3.84 -0.20 21.59
CA ARG A 63 5.28 0.14 21.67
C ARG A 63 6.20 -1.00 21.21
N LEU A 64 5.82 -1.63 20.10
CA LEU A 64 6.56 -2.74 19.47
C LEU A 64 7.73 -2.26 18.60
#